data_AF-A0A927GIB1-F1
#
_entry.id   AF-A0A927GIB1-F1
#
_cell.length_a   1.000
_cell.length_b   1.000
_cell.length_c   1.000
_cell.angle_alpha   90.00
_cell.angle_beta   90.00
_cell.angle_gamma   90.00
#
_symmetry.space_group_name_H-M   'P 1'
#
loop_
_entity.id
_entity.type
_entity.pdbx_description
1 polymer ?
#
loop_
_entity_poly.entity_id
_entity_poly.type
_entity_poly.pdbx_seq_one_letter_code
_entity_poly.pdbx_strand_id
1 'polypeptide(L)'
;MTYEARYQLAEQHWWFANRRDAVHDLITSLQLPKTSAILEISCLGGPLIQWYQTAFHTGLASINVSSSNVELTKARGVAPNIAVMNRTNLAFVEPVLT
;
A
#
# COMPACT_ATOMS: atom_id res chain seq x y z
N MET A 1 18.06 15.05 4.90
CA MET A 1 16.90 14.27 5.41
C MET A 1 16.72 13.04 4.52
N THR A 2 16.74 11.84 5.10
CA THR A 2 16.49 10.58 4.35
C THR A 2 15.04 10.51 3.90
N TYR A 3 14.71 9.64 2.94
CA TYR A 3 13.32 9.42 2.50
C TYR A 3 12.42 9.03 3.69
N GLU A 4 12.90 8.12 4.54
CA GLU A 4 12.16 7.66 5.72
C GLU A 4 12.01 8.76 6.79
N ALA A 5 12.99 9.64 6.96
CA ALA A 5 12.85 10.78 7.87
C ALA A 5 11.79 11.78 7.39
N ARG A 6 11.66 12.02 6.06
CA ARG A 6 10.55 12.84 5.55
C ARG A 6 9.21 12.14 5.76
N TYR A 7 9.21 10.82 5.68
CA TYR A 7 8.02 10.01 5.88
C TYR A 7 7.51 10.10 7.32
N GLN A 8 8.38 9.88 8.31
CA GLN A 8 8.03 10.00 9.72
C GLN A 8 7.52 11.40 10.07
N LEU A 9 8.12 12.44 9.48
CA LEU A 9 7.63 13.81 9.62
C LEU A 9 6.27 14.00 8.94
N ALA A 10 6.09 13.44 7.73
CA ALA A 10 4.84 13.52 7.01
C ALA A 10 3.70 12.84 7.77
N GLU A 11 3.93 11.71 8.45
CA GLU A 11 2.91 11.03 9.27
C GLU A 11 2.33 11.92 10.39
N GLN A 12 3.06 12.94 10.84
CA GLN A 12 2.59 13.90 11.84
C GLN A 12 1.74 15.02 11.24
N HIS A 13 1.73 15.17 9.91
CA HIS A 13 0.98 16.22 9.24
C HIS A 13 -0.47 15.79 8.99
N TRP A 14 -1.44 16.64 9.36
CA TRP A 14 -2.88 16.36 9.26
C TRP A 14 -3.31 15.82 7.89
N TRP A 15 -2.78 16.40 6.80
CA TRP A 15 -3.07 15.94 5.43
C TRP A 15 -2.67 14.48 5.23
N PHE A 16 -1.52 14.08 5.76
CA PHE A 16 -1.01 12.74 5.57
C PHE A 16 -1.82 11.70 6.38
N ALA A 17 -2.21 12.05 7.60
CA ALA A 17 -3.08 11.21 8.43
C ALA A 17 -4.48 11.10 7.80
N ASN A 18 -5.14 12.24 7.57
CA ASN A 18 -6.54 12.30 7.20
C ASN A 18 -6.81 11.87 5.75
N ARG A 19 -5.86 12.03 4.82
CA ARG A 19 -6.07 11.57 3.44
C ARG A 19 -6.27 10.06 3.37
N ARG A 20 -5.69 9.31 4.31
CA ARG A 20 -5.79 7.85 4.33
C ARG A 20 -7.23 7.43 4.62
N ASP A 21 -7.85 8.10 5.59
CA ASP A 21 -9.26 7.89 5.94
C ASP A 21 -10.16 8.27 4.76
N ALA A 22 -9.94 9.44 4.13
CA ALA A 22 -10.72 9.86 2.98
C ALA A 22 -10.61 8.90 1.77
N VAL A 23 -9.42 8.34 1.51
CA VAL A 23 -9.21 7.35 0.45
C VAL A 23 -9.89 6.02 0.82
N HIS A 24 -9.76 5.58 2.07
CA HIS A 24 -10.45 4.38 2.56
C HIS A 24 -11.96 4.51 2.37
N ASP A 25 -12.56 5.62 2.83
CA ASP A 25 -14.00 5.86 2.75
C ASP A 25 -14.48 5.92 1.29
N LEU A 26 -13.70 6.53 0.40
CA LEU A 26 -13.98 6.53 -1.03
C LEU A 26 -14.02 5.11 -1.58
N ILE A 27 -12.98 4.29 -1.34
CA ILE A 27 -12.92 2.91 -1.84
C ILE A 27 -14.06 2.07 -1.27
N THR A 28 -14.38 2.21 0.02
CA THR A 28 -15.52 1.53 0.64
C THR A 28 -16.85 1.95 0.01
N SER A 29 -17.02 3.24 -0.31
CA SER A 29 -18.26 3.77 -0.92
C SER A 29 -18.53 3.23 -2.32
N LEU A 30 -17.49 2.79 -3.04
CA LEU A 30 -17.63 2.20 -4.38
C LEU A 30 -18.29 0.81 -4.35
N GLN A 31 -18.43 0.19 -3.17
CA GLN A 31 -19.03 -1.14 -3.00
C GLN A 31 -18.43 -2.18 -3.95
N LEU A 32 -17.11 -2.11 -4.17
CA LEU A 32 -16.41 -3.02 -5.06
C LEU A 32 -16.62 -4.48 -4.62
N PRO A 33 -16.79 -5.42 -5.56
CA PRO A 33 -16.80 -6.84 -5.23
C PRO A 33 -15.57 -7.20 -4.41
N LYS A 34 -15.73 -8.05 -3.39
CA LYS A 34 -14.61 -8.50 -2.55
C LYS A 34 -13.51 -9.25 -3.30
N THR A 35 -13.80 -9.68 -4.53
CA THR A 35 -12.89 -10.34 -5.46
C THR A 35 -12.13 -9.37 -6.37
N SER A 36 -12.34 -8.07 -6.22
CA SER A 36 -11.67 -7.05 -7.05
C SER A 36 -10.16 -7.08 -6.83
N ALA A 37 -9.41 -7.07 -7.92
CA ALA A 37 -7.96 -6.91 -7.86
C ALA A 37 -7.62 -5.46 -7.52
N ILE A 38 -6.79 -5.26 -6.50
CA ILE A 38 -6.34 -3.94 -6.03
C ILE A 38 -4.82 -3.92 -6.02
N LEU A 39 -4.26 -2.96 -6.75
CA LEU A 39 -2.86 -2.59 -6.65
C LEU A 39 -2.74 -1.27 -5.89
N GLU A 40 -2.10 -1.30 -4.73
CA GLU A 40 -1.68 -0.09 -4.04
C GLU A 40 -0.28 0.33 -4.53
N ILE A 41 -0.15 1.57 -4.99
CA ILE A 41 1.14 2.15 -5.36
C ILE A 41 1.63 3.03 -4.21
N SER A 42 2.82 2.72 -3.69
CA SER A 42 3.43 3.34 -2.52
C SER A 42 2.71 3.00 -1.20
N CYS A 43 2.89 1.77 -0.69
CA CYS A 43 2.28 1.32 0.58
C CYS A 43 2.66 2.12 1.83
N LEU A 44 3.78 2.87 1.80
CA LEU A 44 4.19 3.71 2.92
C LEU A 44 4.15 2.98 4.29
N GLY A 45 4.70 1.77 4.32
CA GLY A 45 4.74 0.93 5.51
C GLY A 45 3.45 0.15 5.81
N GLY A 46 2.40 0.26 5.02
CA GLY A 46 1.27 -0.67 5.05
C GLY A 46 -0.04 -0.32 5.77
N PRO A 47 -0.29 0.86 6.38
CA PRO A 47 -1.54 1.06 7.13
C PRO A 47 -2.83 0.90 6.31
N LEU A 48 -2.83 1.40 5.06
CA LEU A 48 -4.03 1.35 4.21
C LEU A 48 -4.27 -0.07 3.68
N ILE A 49 -3.22 -0.74 3.21
CA ILE A 49 -3.34 -2.12 2.74
C ILE A 49 -3.72 -3.10 3.85
N GLN A 50 -3.34 -2.85 5.10
CA GLN A 50 -3.84 -3.63 6.25
C GLN A 50 -5.36 -3.56 6.38
N TRP A 51 -5.95 -2.39 6.17
CA TRP A 51 -7.42 -2.25 6.16
C TRP A 51 -8.03 -3.05 5.01
N TYR A 52 -7.43 -2.98 3.83
CA TYR A 52 -7.92 -3.68 2.64
C TYR A 52 -7.76 -5.20 2.71
N GLN A 53 -6.80 -5.74 3.46
CA GLN A 53 -6.72 -7.18 3.71
C GLN A 53 -7.97 -7.75 4.38
N THR A 54 -8.70 -6.93 5.16
CA THR A 54 -9.95 -7.35 5.80
C THR A 54 -11.17 -7.13 4.91
N ALA A 55 -11.10 -6.16 3.99
CA ALA A 55 -12.21 -5.78 3.12
C ALA A 55 -12.27 -6.61 1.82
N PHE A 56 -11.12 -7.03 1.30
CA PHE A 56 -10.99 -7.73 0.01
C PHE A 56 -10.45 -9.14 0.24
N HIS A 57 -11.13 -10.14 -0.33
CA HIS A 57 -10.85 -11.56 -0.10
C HIS A 57 -9.72 -12.08 -1.00
N THR A 58 -9.51 -11.50 -2.18
CA THR A 58 -8.50 -11.93 -3.16
C THR A 58 -7.95 -10.74 -3.93
N GLY A 59 -6.71 -10.83 -4.41
CA GLY A 59 -6.19 -9.90 -5.43
C GLY A 59 -5.59 -8.59 -4.92
N LEU A 60 -5.17 -8.53 -3.65
CA LEU A 60 -4.48 -7.37 -3.10
C LEU A 60 -2.97 -7.47 -3.33
N ALA A 61 -2.39 -6.45 -3.97
CA ALA A 61 -0.96 -6.30 -4.20
C ALA A 61 -0.51 -4.87 -3.85
N SER A 62 0.77 -4.70 -3.51
CA SER A 62 1.35 -3.38 -3.33
C SER A 62 2.78 -3.29 -3.81
N ILE A 63 3.15 -2.09 -4.21
CA ILE A 63 4.52 -1.78 -4.60
C ILE A 63 5.05 -0.57 -3.86
N ASN A 64 6.34 -0.64 -3.52
CA ASN A 64 7.05 0.49 -2.97
C ASN A 64 8.43 0.58 -3.59
N VAL A 65 8.93 1.78 -3.71
CA VAL A 65 10.25 2.10 -4.24
C VAL A 65 11.35 2.04 -3.18
N SER A 66 10.95 1.97 -1.90
CA SER A 66 11.82 1.79 -0.74
C SER A 66 11.73 0.34 -0.25
N SER A 67 12.86 -0.37 -0.23
CA SER A 67 12.97 -1.72 0.31
C SER A 67 12.66 -1.78 1.81
N SER A 68 13.10 -0.79 2.59
CA SER A 68 12.79 -0.69 4.02
C SER A 68 11.28 -0.57 4.28
N ASN A 69 10.55 0.13 3.42
CA ASN A 69 9.09 0.19 3.53
C ASN A 69 8.42 -1.14 3.14
N VAL A 70 8.94 -1.85 2.15
CA VAL A 70 8.47 -3.21 1.82
C VAL A 70 8.67 -4.15 3.02
N GLU A 71 9.85 -4.13 3.64
CA GLU A 71 10.16 -4.93 4.83
C GLU A 71 9.25 -4.59 6.01
N LEU A 72 9.04 -3.29 6.29
CA LEU A 72 8.12 -2.84 7.34
C LEU A 72 6.68 -3.30 7.08
N THR A 73 6.23 -3.21 5.83
CA THR A 73 4.89 -3.64 5.41
C THR A 73 4.71 -5.16 5.60
N LYS A 74 5.73 -5.95 5.25
CA LYS A 74 5.76 -7.40 5.48
C LYS A 74 5.76 -7.73 6.98
N ALA A 75 6.57 -7.04 7.78
CA ALA A 75 6.64 -7.20 9.23
C ALA A 75 5.29 -6.90 9.92
N ARG A 76 4.46 -6.09 9.28
CA ARG A 76 3.09 -5.74 9.70
C ARG A 76 2.02 -6.76 9.30
N GLY A 77 2.41 -7.91 8.75
CA GLY A 77 1.50 -9.02 8.42
C GLY A 77 0.77 -8.87 7.09
N VAL A 78 1.21 -7.94 6.22
CA VAL A 78 0.62 -7.80 4.90
C VAL A 78 1.10 -8.95 4.01
N ALA A 79 0.14 -9.68 3.44
CA ALA A 79 0.31 -10.93 2.67
C ALA A 79 1.27 -10.77 1.48
N PRO A 80 1.73 -11.86 0.83
CA PRO A 80 3.04 -11.93 0.15
C PRO A 80 3.20 -11.03 -1.09
N ASN A 81 2.13 -10.41 -1.56
CA ASN A 81 2.07 -9.65 -2.81
C ASN A 81 2.59 -8.22 -2.65
N ILE A 82 3.75 -8.05 -2.00
CA ILE A 82 4.42 -6.76 -1.86
C ILE A 82 5.82 -6.82 -2.44
N ALA A 83 6.10 -5.94 -3.39
CA ALA A 83 7.37 -5.90 -4.11
C ALA A 83 8.02 -4.52 -4.10
N VAL A 84 9.34 -4.52 -4.27
CA VAL A 84 10.09 -3.29 -4.56
C VAL A 84 9.94 -2.95 -6.04
N MET A 85 9.46 -1.75 -6.37
CA MET A 85 9.39 -1.25 -7.75
C MET A 85 10.63 -0.44 -8.09
N ASN A 86 11.18 -0.67 -9.28
CA ASN A 86 12.27 0.13 -9.81
C ASN A 86 11.75 1.47 -10.36
N ARG A 87 12.23 2.59 -9.81
CA ARG A 87 11.84 3.95 -10.25
C ARG A 87 12.30 4.30 -11.66
N THR A 88 13.37 3.70 -12.16
CA THR A 88 13.95 3.99 -13.47
C THR A 88 13.48 3.02 -14.56
N ASN A 89 12.79 1.95 -14.16
CA ASN A 89 12.19 0.98 -15.05
C ASN A 89 10.75 0.72 -14.59
N LEU A 90 9.81 1.46 -15.15
CA LEU A 90 8.38 1.38 -14.82
C LEU A 90 7.70 0.12 -15.38
N ALA A 91 8.43 -0.77 -16.07
CA ALA A 91 7.91 -2.06 -16.48
C ALA A 91 7.54 -2.87 -15.22
N PHE A 92 6.24 -2.86 -14.92
CA PHE A 92 5.67 -3.64 -13.83
C PHE A 92 5.60 -5.09 -14.30
N VAL A 93 6.31 -5.98 -13.61
CA VAL A 93 6.10 -7.42 -13.78
C VAL A 93 4.81 -7.76 -13.07
N GLU A 94 3.82 -8.29 -13.79
CA GLU A 94 2.55 -8.70 -13.18
C GLU A 94 2.81 -9.61 -11.97
N PRO A 95 2.31 -9.28 -10.77
CA PRO A 95 2.36 -10.19 -9.65
C PRO A 95 1.42 -11.36 -9.95
N VAL A 96 1.90 -12.58 -9.76
CA VAL A 96 1.07 -13.79 -9.85
C VAL A 96 0.09 -13.75 -8.69
N LEU A 97 -1.16 -13.37 -8.96
CA LEU A 97 -2.26 -13.44 -8.00
C LEU A 97 -2.69 -14.91 -7.87
N THR A 98 -2.12 -15.63 -6.91
CA THR A 98 -2.57 -16.98 -6.52
C THR A 98 -3.70 -16.92 -5.52
#